data_AF-A0A9E4E332-F1
#
_entry.id   AF-A0A9E4E332-F1
#
_cell.length_a   1.000
_cell.length_b   1.000
_cell.length_c   1.000
_cell.angle_alpha   90.00
_cell.angle_beta   90.00
_cell.angle_gamma   90.00
#
_symmetry.space_group_name_H-M   'P 1'
#
loop_
_entity.id
_entity.type
_entity.pdbx_description
1 polymer ?
#
loop_
_entity_poly.entity_id
_entity_poly.type
_entity_poly.pdbx_seq_one_letter_code
_entity_poly.pdbx_strand_id
1 'polypeptide(L)'
;FELREQFDRSISFFSGIDFNVDDDKGLSGVCDFLVSLSPILSFLRAPIIILVEAKKDNLTLGFGQCAAEMLAAQRFNTEKGNNIPCVYGATTSGTDWRFLKLEG
;
A
#
# COMPACT_ATOMS: atom_id res chain seq x y z
N PHE A 1 8.59 -13.96 -0.91
CA PHE A 1 9.02 -14.88 0.16
C PHE A 1 10.12 -14.24 0.99
N GLU A 2 11.22 -13.81 0.38
CA GLU A 2 12.35 -13.14 1.05
C GLU A 2 11.97 -11.97 1.97
N LEU A 3 11.18 -10.99 1.48
CA LEU A 3 10.78 -9.84 2.31
C LEU A 3 10.11 -10.27 3.61
N ARG A 4 9.29 -11.32 3.59
CA ARG A 4 8.64 -11.81 4.83
C ARG A 4 9.65 -12.50 5.74
N GLU A 5 10.63 -13.22 5.21
CA GLU A 5 11.66 -13.90 6.00
C GLU A 5 12.59 -12.91 6.69
N GLN A 6 12.95 -11.80 6.02
CA GLN A 6 13.75 -10.73 6.63
C GLN A 6 13.05 -10.06 7.83
N PHE A 7 11.73 -10.16 7.93
CA PHE A 7 10.93 -9.62 9.03
C PHE A 7 10.34 -10.73 9.92
N ASP A 8 10.96 -11.91 9.98
CA ASP A 8 10.52 -13.04 10.82
C ASP A 8 9.03 -13.40 10.61
N ARG A 9 8.55 -13.23 9.38
CA ARG A 9 7.16 -13.43 8.95
C ARG A 9 6.13 -12.60 9.73
N SER A 10 6.55 -11.53 10.39
CA SER A 10 5.67 -10.59 11.09
C SER A 10 4.85 -9.69 10.14
N ILE A 11 5.16 -9.74 8.84
CA ILE A 11 4.48 -9.00 7.79
C ILE A 11 3.79 -9.91 6.75
N SER A 12 2.83 -9.30 6.06
CA SER A 12 2.12 -9.87 4.93
C SER A 12 2.42 -9.05 3.68
N PHE A 13 2.45 -9.74 2.53
CA PHE A 13 2.70 -9.15 1.23
C PHE A 13 1.61 -9.62 0.27
N PHE A 14 0.97 -8.68 -0.39
CA PHE A 14 -0.10 -8.91 -1.36
C PHE A 14 0.30 -8.34 -2.71
N SER A 15 -0.23 -8.93 -3.78
CA SER A 15 -0.03 -8.46 -5.14
C SER A 15 -1.33 -8.51 -5.93
N GLY A 16 -1.64 -7.43 -6.65
CA GLY A 16 -2.82 -7.30 -7.51
C GLY A 16 -4.13 -7.55 -6.78
N ILE A 17 -4.27 -6.96 -5.58
CA ILE A 17 -5.47 -7.15 -4.75
C ILE A 17 -6.44 -5.99 -4.89
N ASP A 18 -7.73 -6.30 -4.80
CA ASP A 18 -8.77 -5.28 -4.63
C ASP A 18 -8.56 -4.57 -3.28
N PHE A 19 -8.53 -3.24 -3.32
CA PHE A 19 -8.37 -2.39 -2.16
C PHE A 19 -9.40 -1.27 -2.18
N ASN A 20 -10.62 -1.64 -1.77
CA ASN A 20 -11.80 -0.77 -1.77
C ASN A 20 -12.11 -0.33 -0.34
N VAL A 21 -11.77 0.91 0.00
CA VAL A 21 -11.89 1.46 1.36
C VAL A 21 -13.05 2.46 1.46
N ASP A 22 -13.22 3.33 0.47
CA ASP A 22 -14.35 4.26 0.39
C ASP A 22 -14.68 4.61 -1.07
N ASP A 23 -15.68 3.93 -1.62
CA ASP A 23 -16.17 4.16 -2.98
C ASP A 23 -16.69 5.58 -3.19
N ASP A 24 -17.35 6.19 -2.19
CA ASP A 24 -17.94 7.52 -2.30
C ASP A 24 -16.86 8.61 -2.46
N LYS A 25 -15.64 8.33 -1.97
CA LYS A 25 -14.47 9.21 -2.12
C LYS A 25 -13.51 8.76 -3.22
N GLY A 26 -13.86 7.74 -3.98
CA GLY A 26 -12.99 7.17 -5.02
C GLY A 26 -11.73 6.51 -4.46
N LEU A 27 -11.75 6.07 -3.20
CA LEU A 27 -10.66 5.34 -2.53
C LEU A 27 -10.83 3.83 -2.71
N SER A 28 -10.96 3.44 -3.98
CA SER A 28 -11.23 2.06 -4.39
C SER A 28 -10.55 1.76 -5.72
N GLY A 29 -10.06 0.53 -5.86
CA GLY A 29 -9.28 0.11 -7.01
C GLY A 29 -8.48 -1.17 -6.75
N VAL A 30 -7.52 -1.44 -7.63
CA VAL A 30 -6.58 -2.56 -7.51
C VAL A 30 -5.22 -1.99 -7.19
N CYS A 31 -4.60 -2.46 -6.11
CA CYS A 31 -3.24 -2.09 -5.75
C CYS A 31 -2.27 -3.18 -6.23
N ASP A 32 -1.23 -2.78 -6.96
CA ASP A 32 -0.26 -3.73 -7.54
C ASP A 32 0.50 -4.50 -6.47
N PHE A 33 0.99 -3.81 -5.43
CA PHE A 33 1.62 -4.45 -4.28
C PHE A 33 1.37 -3.72 -2.97
N LEU A 34 1.18 -4.49 -1.91
CA LEU A 34 0.87 -3.96 -0.59
C LEU A 34 1.57 -4.76 0.51
N VAL A 35 2.14 -4.06 1.49
CA VAL A 35 2.70 -4.65 2.71
C VAL A 35 1.91 -4.23 3.95
N SER A 36 1.57 -5.20 4.78
CA SER A 36 0.90 -4.98 6.07
C SER A 36 1.72 -5.57 7.21
N LEU A 37 1.72 -4.91 8.38
CA LEU A 37 2.34 -5.41 9.61
C LEU A 37 1.43 -6.44 10.28
N SER A 38 1.22 -7.56 9.59
CA SER A 38 0.47 -8.71 10.10
C SER A 38 1.06 -10.00 9.56
N PRO A 39 1.21 -11.06 10.38
CA PRO A 39 1.69 -12.35 9.88
C PRO A 39 0.67 -13.11 9.02
N ILE A 40 -0.59 -12.67 9.02
CA ILE A 40 -1.72 -13.34 8.37
C ILE A 40 -1.77 -12.95 6.88
N LEU A 41 -1.73 -13.96 5.99
CA LEU A 41 -1.83 -13.76 4.54
C LEU A 41 -3.23 -14.01 3.97
N SER A 42 -4.12 -14.68 4.70
CA SER A 42 -5.44 -15.05 4.17
C SER A 42 -6.35 -13.85 3.95
N PHE A 43 -6.11 -12.75 4.67
CA PHE A 43 -6.88 -11.53 4.59
C PHE A 43 -5.97 -10.33 4.82
N LEU A 44 -6.26 -9.23 4.13
CA LEU A 44 -5.59 -7.96 4.37
C LEU A 44 -5.91 -7.46 5.80
N ARG A 45 -4.87 -7.12 6.56
CA ARG A 45 -4.97 -6.70 7.98
C ARG A 45 -4.22 -5.40 8.19
N ALA A 46 -4.78 -4.53 9.02
CA ALA A 46 -4.09 -3.33 9.46
C ALA A 46 -2.93 -3.66 10.42
N PRO A 47 -1.89 -2.80 10.49
CA PRO A 47 -1.71 -1.62 9.65
C PRO A 47 -1.06 -1.95 8.30
N ILE A 48 -1.54 -1.29 7.25
CA ILE A 48 -0.92 -1.20 5.92
C ILE A 48 0.17 -0.14 5.99
N ILE A 49 1.39 -0.50 5.61
CA ILE A 49 2.56 0.37 5.81
C ILE A 49 3.25 0.79 4.51
N ILE A 50 3.15 -0.02 3.45
CA ILE A 50 3.78 0.23 2.16
C ILE A 50 2.81 -0.14 1.06
N LEU A 51 2.71 0.73 0.04
CA LEU A 51 2.02 0.44 -1.22
C LEU A 51 2.96 0.72 -2.39
N VAL A 52 2.89 -0.08 -3.45
CA VAL A 52 3.69 0.12 -4.65
C VAL A 52 2.79 0.01 -5.87
N GLU A 53 2.87 1.02 -6.73
CA GLU A 53 2.15 1.09 -8.00
C GLU A 53 3.12 0.96 -9.18
N ALA A 54 2.91 -0.04 -10.03
CA ALA A 54 3.75 -0.31 -11.18
C ALA A 54 3.19 0.36 -12.45
N LYS A 55 3.96 1.26 -13.06
CA LYS A 55 3.61 1.95 -14.31
C LYS A 55 4.72 1.79 -15.35
N LYS A 56 4.38 1.21 -16.51
CA LYS A 56 5.34 0.96 -17.59
C LYS A 56 5.91 2.24 -18.22
N ASP A 57 5.09 3.28 -18.36
CA ASP A 57 5.46 4.44 -19.17
C ASP A 57 5.76 5.67 -18.31
N ASN A 58 4.74 6.23 -17.66
CA ASN A 58 4.84 7.51 -16.97
C ASN A 58 4.62 7.36 -15.46
N LEU A 59 5.73 7.33 -14.72
CA LEU A 59 5.75 7.32 -13.26
C LEU A 59 4.99 8.49 -12.64
N THR A 60 4.95 9.63 -13.33
CA THR A 60 4.25 10.83 -12.87
C THR A 60 2.75 10.62 -12.81
N LEU A 61 2.19 9.83 -13.74
CA LEU A 61 0.77 9.45 -13.70
C LEU A 61 0.49 8.48 -12.55
N GLY A 62 1.47 7.68 -12.15
CA GLY A 62 1.36 6.78 -10.99
C GLY A 62 1.29 7.51 -9.64
N PHE A 63 1.76 8.75 -9.53
CA PHE A 63 1.78 9.46 -8.25
C PHE A 63 0.39 9.71 -7.68
N GLY A 64 -0.55 10.16 -8.52
CA GLY A 64 -1.91 10.43 -8.07
C GLY A 64 -2.60 9.17 -7.55
N GLN A 65 -2.45 8.06 -8.28
CA GLN A 65 -2.99 6.77 -7.86
C GLN A 65 -2.32 6.27 -6.58
N CYS A 66 -0.98 6.25 -6.52
CA CYS A 66 -0.26 5.81 -5.33
C CYS A 66 -0.62 6.67 -4.10
N ALA A 67 -0.73 8.00 -4.26
CA ALA A 67 -1.16 8.89 -3.19
C ALA A 67 -2.61 8.62 -2.72
N ALA A 68 -3.53 8.33 -3.66
CA ALA A 68 -4.90 7.94 -3.33
C ALA A 68 -4.95 6.61 -2.56
N GLU A 69 -4.17 5.62 -2.98
CA GLU A 69 -4.03 4.33 -2.28
C GLU A 69 -3.40 4.49 -0.89
N MET A 70 -2.41 5.38 -0.73
CA MET A 70 -1.84 5.72 0.57
C MET A 70 -2.87 6.38 1.51
N LEU A 71 -3.74 7.25 0.96
CA LEU A 71 -4.83 7.85 1.72
C LEU A 71 -5.87 6.79 2.13
N ALA A 72 -6.22 5.88 1.21
CA ALA A 72 -7.07 4.73 1.49
C ALA A 72 -6.46 3.85 2.61
N ALA A 73 -5.15 3.60 2.57
CA ALA A 73 -4.43 2.86 3.61
C ALA A 73 -4.44 3.56 4.96
N GLN A 74 -4.19 4.88 5.01
CA GLN A 74 -4.27 5.65 6.25
C GLN A 74 -5.66 5.52 6.88
N ARG A 75 -6.71 5.67 6.06
CA ARG A 75 -8.09 5.51 6.53
C ARG A 75 -8.40 4.10 7.00
N PHE A 76 -8.08 3.08 6.21
CA PHE A 76 -8.26 1.67 6.59
C PHE A 76 -7.58 1.37 7.93
N ASN A 77 -6.36 1.89 8.12
CA ASN A 77 -5.62 1.73 9.36
C ASN A 77 -6.34 2.42 10.54
N THR A 78 -6.79 3.65 10.36
CA THR A 78 -7.55 4.40 11.37
C THR A 78 -8.87 3.71 11.74
N GLU A 79 -9.64 3.25 10.76
CA GLU A 79 -10.91 2.53 10.99
C GLU A 79 -10.72 1.20 11.74
N LYS A 80 -9.53 0.58 11.62
CA LYS A 80 -9.14 -0.61 12.37
C LYS A 80 -8.41 -0.28 13.69
N GLY A 81 -8.39 0.98 14.13
CA GLY A 81 -7.78 1.41 15.38
C GLY A 81 -6.23 1.41 15.38
N ASN A 82 -5.60 1.40 14.21
CA ASN A 82 -4.15 1.37 14.04
C ASN A 82 -3.62 2.68 13.44
N ASN A 83 -3.72 3.78 14.20
CA ASN A 83 -3.20 5.07 13.73
C ASN A 83 -1.66 5.04 13.71
N ILE A 84 -1.10 4.95 12.51
CA ILE A 84 0.34 5.03 12.27
C ILE A 84 0.71 6.42 11.77
N PRO A 85 1.89 6.97 12.12
CA PRO A 85 2.25 8.35 11.80
C PRO A 85 2.55 8.58 10.32
N CYS A 86 2.74 7.51 9.55
CA CYS A 86 2.96 7.61 8.12
C CYS A 86 2.65 6.31 7.38
N VAL A 87 2.32 6.45 6.11
CA VAL A 87 2.26 5.37 5.12
C VAL A 87 3.31 5.66 4.06
N TYR A 88 4.07 4.64 3.65
CA TYR A 88 5.05 4.77 2.57
C TYR A 88 4.47 4.28 1.25
N GLY A 89 4.88 4.91 0.17
CA GLY A 89 4.44 4.59 -1.18
C GLY A 89 5.62 4.54 -2.14
N ALA A 90 5.46 3.82 -3.24
CA ALA A 90 6.36 3.95 -4.37
C ALA A 90 5.63 3.82 -5.70
N THR A 91 6.11 4.53 -6.71
CA THR A 91 5.77 4.27 -8.11
C THR A 91 7.00 3.74 -8.84
N THR A 92 6.83 2.72 -9.67
CA THR A 92 7.97 2.10 -10.37
C THR A 92 7.67 1.63 -11.79
N SER A 93 8.67 1.70 -12.66
CA SER A 93 8.66 1.10 -14.00
C SER A 93 9.35 -0.27 -14.03
N GLY A 94 9.83 -0.73 -12.87
CA GLY A 94 10.73 -1.87 -12.73
C GLY A 94 12.21 -1.50 -12.81
N THR A 95 12.56 -0.40 -13.48
CA THR A 95 13.94 0.13 -13.53
C THR A 95 14.11 1.40 -12.70
N ASP A 96 13.11 2.27 -12.73
CA ASP A 96 13.09 3.53 -12.00
C ASP A 96 12.09 3.45 -10.85
N TRP A 97 12.44 4.09 -9.74
CA TRP A 97 11.63 4.11 -8.53
C TRP A 97 11.50 5.54 -8.02
N ARG A 98 10.27 5.90 -7.63
CA ARG A 98 9.98 7.15 -6.94
C ARG A 98 9.25 6.83 -5.65
N PHE A 99 9.79 7.30 -4.54
CA PHE A 99 9.27 7.00 -3.21
C PHE A 99 8.45 8.17 -2.67
N LEU A 100 7.39 7.85 -1.93
CA LEU A 100 6.49 8.79 -1.29
C LEU A 100 6.37 8.48 0.20
N LYS A 101 6.09 9.51 0.99
CA LYS A 101 5.73 9.40 2.39
C LYS A 101 4.51 10.28 2.62
N LEU A 102 3.41 9.67 3.06
CA LEU A 102 2.22 10.39 3.51
C LEU A 102 2.28 10.47 5.03
N GLU A 103 2.27 11.68 5.56
CA GLU A 103 2.24 11.98 6.99
C GLU A 103 0.88 12.59 7.35
N GLY A 104 0.37 12.28 8.53
CA GLY A 104 -0.87 12.84 9.08
C GLY A 104 -1.18 12.34 10.47
#